data_AF-A0A6A6ZLN8-F1
#
_entry.id   AF-A0A6A6ZLN8-F1
#
_cell.length_a   1.000
_cell.length_b   1.000
_cell.length_c   1.000
_cell.angle_alpha   90.00
_cell.angle_beta   90.00
_cell.angle_gamma   90.00
#
_symmetry.space_group_name_H-M   'P 1'
#
loop_
_entity.id
_entity.type
_entity.pdbx_description
1 polymer ?
#
loop_
_entity_poly.entity_id
_entity_poly.type
_entity_poly.pdbx_seq_one_letter_code
_entity_poly.pdbx_strand_id
1 'polypeptide(L)'
;MPVEIDVEEWDQEALFAMTMLMSDLSRMRAEIAQLLAKYSAGTMDLAAVSVATNTAIELPRHIRPLVDARGGITLFHQSFFVGLCQAVRIDGLVKQVLSDDYNYAAYDIADALFLNERNGVYVFTANVGLRDANDKWGWFDERSVGAPLSNREKYSRDKTTLQEVLQDLVLVRFCGGPIEDAFQRGPRQTQKAKSITTDNERDAPAAPIWLSFAAQLYLDTLYSVQIGAGWSEMRRTAATLGRYVKEYPHSCPELKAMLKHYTDKWESADPLANMSLARFDHNPLLPQYTLFRRNPMYCGLWNHYARTLFHTHAVTHAAIPAGVMYTTQLYHALRTENLHAQEWPDLQTVWNMQGNAAYFVGDPPTTLEAYFRNYSLTMGTSVTNWAPNKRSKAVKTNKANERLMTLKGPTFRWIASCI
;
A
#
# COMPACT_ATOMS: atom_id res chain seq x y z
N MET A 1 12.33 -15.58 -38.81
CA MET A 1 13.18 -16.75 -38.50
C MET A 1 12.76 -17.25 -37.13
N PRO A 2 12.29 -18.50 -36.99
CA PRO A 2 12.01 -19.05 -35.67
C PRO A 2 13.34 -19.13 -34.92
N VAL A 3 13.39 -18.56 -33.72
CA VAL A 3 14.47 -18.82 -32.77
C VAL A 3 14.20 -20.23 -32.27
N GLU A 4 15.03 -21.20 -32.64
CA GLU A 4 15.11 -22.46 -31.90
C GLU A 4 15.55 -22.08 -30.48
N ILE A 5 14.58 -22.09 -29.56
CA ILE A 5 14.86 -21.93 -28.14
C ILE A 5 15.35 -23.29 -27.70
N ASP A 6 16.66 -23.42 -27.54
CA ASP A 6 17.29 -24.65 -27.08
C ASP A 6 16.92 -24.85 -25.61
N VAL A 7 15.95 -25.73 -25.35
CA VAL A 7 15.45 -26.04 -24.01
C VAL A 7 16.51 -26.83 -23.22
N GLU A 8 17.54 -27.35 -23.89
CA GLU A 8 18.58 -28.23 -23.33
C GLU A 8 19.61 -27.54 -22.41
N GLU A 9 19.63 -26.20 -22.31
CA GLU A 9 20.65 -25.48 -21.51
C GLU A 9 20.28 -25.16 -20.06
N TRP A 10 19.05 -25.46 -19.59
CA TRP A 10 18.61 -25.08 -18.24
C TRP A 10 18.70 -26.25 -17.26
N ASP A 11 19.53 -26.11 -16.22
CA ASP A 11 19.69 -27.16 -15.21
C ASP A 11 18.42 -27.38 -14.35
N GLN A 12 18.38 -28.53 -13.66
CA GLN A 12 17.25 -28.92 -12.79
C GLN A 12 17.01 -27.91 -11.65
N GLU A 13 18.04 -27.22 -11.19
CA GLU A 13 17.92 -26.24 -10.11
C GLU A 13 17.17 -24.98 -10.57
N ALA A 14 17.38 -24.54 -11.82
CA ALA A 14 16.68 -23.39 -12.39
C ALA A 14 15.18 -23.69 -12.51
N LEU A 15 14.85 -24.86 -13.05
CA LEU A 15 13.47 -25.33 -13.19
C LEU A 15 12.78 -25.46 -11.84
N PHE A 16 13.49 -26.02 -10.85
CA PHE A 16 13.00 -26.13 -9.48
C PHE A 16 12.74 -24.73 -8.87
N ALA A 17 13.70 -23.81 -8.97
CA ALA A 17 13.58 -22.47 -8.41
C ALA A 17 12.41 -21.68 -9.02
N MET A 18 12.22 -21.76 -10.34
CA MET A 18 11.09 -21.12 -11.02
C MET A 18 9.76 -21.72 -10.61
N THR A 19 9.69 -23.05 -10.51
CA THR A 19 8.48 -23.75 -10.05
C THR A 19 8.10 -23.32 -8.63
N MET A 20 9.09 -23.25 -7.72
CA MET A 20 8.89 -22.78 -6.35
C MET A 20 8.43 -21.32 -6.32
N LEU A 21 9.07 -20.44 -7.11
CA LEU A 21 8.67 -19.04 -7.22
C LEU A 21 7.23 -18.90 -7.70
N MET A 22 6.84 -19.58 -8.77
CA MET A 22 5.47 -19.53 -9.31
C MET A 22 4.44 -20.06 -8.31
N SER A 23 4.79 -21.12 -7.58
CA SER A 23 3.96 -21.66 -6.50
C SER A 23 3.78 -20.65 -5.36
N ASP A 24 4.86 -20.00 -4.91
CA ASP A 24 4.80 -19.01 -3.84
C ASP A 24 4.00 -17.76 -4.25
N LEU A 25 4.20 -17.25 -5.48
CA LEU A 25 3.42 -16.15 -6.04
C LEU A 25 1.93 -16.50 -6.13
N SER A 26 1.60 -17.72 -6.58
CA SER A 26 0.22 -18.20 -6.67
C SER A 26 -0.44 -18.26 -5.28
N ARG A 27 0.29 -18.74 -4.27
CA ARG A 27 -0.20 -18.73 -2.87
C ARG A 27 -0.42 -17.30 -2.36
N MET A 28 0.51 -16.38 -2.63
CA MET A 28 0.34 -14.97 -2.24
C MET A 28 -0.88 -14.32 -2.94
N ARG A 29 -1.10 -14.58 -4.22
CA ARG A 29 -2.30 -14.14 -4.96
C ARG A 29 -3.57 -14.64 -4.29
N ALA A 30 -3.62 -15.92 -3.90
CA ALA A 30 -4.77 -16.51 -3.24
C ALA A 30 -5.05 -15.89 -1.85
N GLU A 31 -4.01 -15.63 -1.06
CA GLU A 31 -4.15 -14.92 0.23
C GLU A 31 -4.69 -13.50 0.02
N ILE A 32 -4.16 -12.76 -0.96
CA ILE A 32 -4.65 -11.40 -1.28
C ILE A 32 -6.11 -11.44 -1.74
N ALA A 33 -6.51 -12.45 -2.53
CA ALA A 33 -7.91 -12.63 -2.92
C ALA A 33 -8.83 -12.83 -1.70
N GLN A 34 -8.39 -13.58 -0.68
CA GLN A 34 -9.14 -13.70 0.58
C GLN A 34 -9.22 -12.37 1.33
N LEU A 35 -8.13 -11.58 1.33
CA LEU A 35 -8.12 -10.25 1.92
C LEU A 35 -9.10 -9.29 1.22
N LEU A 36 -9.13 -9.31 -0.12
CA LEU A 36 -10.09 -8.57 -0.93
C LEU A 36 -11.53 -8.99 -0.64
N ALA A 37 -11.80 -10.29 -0.53
CA ALA A 37 -13.12 -10.79 -0.16
C ALA A 37 -13.58 -10.30 1.23
N LYS A 38 -12.68 -10.31 2.22
CA LYS A 38 -12.95 -9.77 3.56
C LYS A 38 -13.25 -8.27 3.53
N TYR A 39 -12.50 -7.50 2.73
CA TYR A 39 -12.78 -6.08 2.50
C TYR A 39 -14.15 -5.86 1.84
N SER A 40 -14.47 -6.59 0.76
CA SER A 40 -15.78 -6.51 0.09
C SER A 40 -16.94 -6.92 1.03
N ALA A 41 -16.70 -7.82 2.00
CA ALA A 41 -17.65 -8.18 3.04
C ALA A 41 -17.73 -7.15 4.19
N GLY A 42 -16.92 -6.08 4.17
CA GLY A 42 -16.89 -5.05 5.21
C GLY A 42 -16.21 -5.49 6.52
N THR A 43 -15.52 -6.64 6.52
CA THR A 43 -14.86 -7.20 7.73
C THR A 43 -13.41 -6.78 7.88
N MET A 44 -12.86 -6.08 6.89
CA MET A 44 -11.48 -5.60 6.90
C MET A 44 -11.38 -4.25 6.21
N ASP A 45 -10.46 -3.42 6.69
CA ASP A 45 -10.20 -2.07 6.19
C ASP A 45 -9.34 -2.09 4.91
N LEU A 46 -9.65 -1.23 3.93
CA LEU A 46 -8.92 -1.15 2.67
C LEU A 46 -7.44 -0.85 2.89
N ALA A 47 -7.12 -0.01 3.87
CA ALA A 47 -5.75 0.36 4.17
C ALA A 47 -4.89 -0.85 4.58
N ALA A 48 -5.47 -1.78 5.35
CA ALA A 48 -4.79 -3.02 5.75
C ALA A 48 -4.53 -3.94 4.55
N VAL A 49 -5.54 -4.11 3.69
CA VAL A 49 -5.41 -4.92 2.46
C VAL A 49 -4.36 -4.33 1.53
N SER A 50 -4.37 -3.01 1.35
CA SER A 50 -3.42 -2.30 0.50
C SER A 50 -1.98 -2.42 0.99
N VAL A 51 -1.74 -2.30 2.30
CA VAL A 51 -0.40 -2.49 2.87
C VAL A 51 0.07 -3.93 2.65
N ALA A 52 -0.77 -4.94 2.94
CA ALA A 52 -0.41 -6.34 2.74
C ALA A 52 -0.11 -6.66 1.26
N THR A 53 -0.94 -6.17 0.34
CA THR A 53 -0.76 -6.33 -1.11
C THR A 53 0.54 -5.68 -1.58
N ASN A 54 0.81 -4.45 -1.14
CA ASN A 54 2.03 -3.74 -1.51
C ASN A 54 3.29 -4.44 -0.94
N THR A 55 3.22 -4.98 0.27
CA THR A 55 4.29 -5.81 0.84
C THR A 55 4.49 -7.09 0.04
N ALA A 56 3.42 -7.78 -0.37
CA ALA A 56 3.50 -9.00 -1.17
C ALA A 56 4.13 -8.76 -2.55
N ILE A 57 3.89 -7.61 -3.18
CA ILE A 57 4.55 -7.24 -4.45
C ILE A 57 6.06 -7.04 -4.27
N GLU A 58 6.49 -6.56 -3.10
CA GLU A 58 7.90 -6.31 -2.83
C GLU A 58 8.70 -7.56 -2.46
N LEU A 59 8.05 -8.59 -1.92
CA LEU A 59 8.73 -9.83 -1.51
C LEU A 59 9.49 -10.52 -2.66
N PRO A 60 8.91 -10.77 -3.85
CA PRO A 60 9.60 -11.42 -4.97
C PRO A 60 10.83 -10.67 -5.47
N ARG A 61 10.95 -9.37 -5.19
CA ARG A 61 12.10 -8.55 -5.60
C ARG A 61 13.39 -8.99 -4.88
N HIS A 62 13.26 -9.57 -3.69
CA HIS A 62 14.39 -10.04 -2.90
C HIS A 62 14.98 -11.34 -3.45
N ILE A 63 14.25 -12.05 -4.32
CA ILE A 63 14.68 -13.30 -4.97
C ILE A 63 15.52 -13.01 -6.23
N ARG A 64 15.53 -11.76 -6.70
CA ARG A 64 16.24 -11.30 -7.91
C ARG A 64 17.71 -11.77 -8.03
N PRO A 65 18.56 -11.76 -6.99
CA PRO A 65 19.96 -12.19 -7.10
C PRO A 65 20.11 -13.66 -7.54
N LEU A 66 19.16 -14.53 -7.18
CA LEU A 66 19.17 -15.95 -7.55
C LEU A 66 18.87 -16.16 -9.03
N VAL A 67 18.23 -15.20 -9.69
CA VAL A 67 17.75 -15.34 -11.06
C VAL A 67 18.57 -14.53 -12.07
N ASP A 68 19.17 -13.42 -11.65
CA ASP A 68 20.05 -12.62 -12.51
C ASP A 68 21.39 -13.33 -12.82
N ALA A 69 21.79 -14.34 -12.02
CA ALA A 69 23.02 -15.13 -12.23
C ALA A 69 22.98 -16.11 -13.41
N ARG A 70 21.81 -16.33 -14.06
CA ARG A 70 21.57 -17.41 -15.04
C ARG A 70 21.05 -16.93 -16.40
N GLY A 71 21.65 -15.86 -16.96
CA GLY A 71 21.33 -15.39 -18.33
C GLY A 71 20.03 -14.58 -18.47
N GLY A 72 19.32 -14.33 -17.37
CA GLY A 72 18.17 -13.43 -17.30
C GLY A 72 16.82 -14.15 -17.23
N ILE A 73 16.03 -13.79 -16.19
CA ILE A 73 14.74 -14.39 -15.83
C ILE A 73 13.69 -14.42 -16.95
N THR A 74 13.81 -13.52 -17.92
CA THR A 74 12.80 -13.32 -18.97
C THR A 74 12.84 -14.42 -20.03
N LEU A 75 14.02 -14.70 -20.58
CA LEU A 75 14.18 -15.72 -21.61
C LEU A 75 13.80 -17.06 -21.02
N PHE A 76 14.23 -17.29 -19.77
CA PHE A 76 13.83 -18.47 -19.01
C PHE A 76 12.32 -18.63 -18.92
N HIS A 77 11.63 -17.56 -18.53
CA HIS A 77 10.19 -17.60 -18.31
C HIS A 77 9.43 -17.96 -19.59
N GLN A 78 9.90 -17.50 -20.76
CA GLN A 78 9.31 -17.89 -22.04
C GLN A 78 9.60 -19.36 -22.40
N SER A 79 10.84 -19.82 -22.22
CA SER A 79 11.20 -21.24 -22.45
C SER A 79 10.43 -22.18 -21.53
N PHE A 80 10.28 -21.79 -20.25
CA PHE A 80 9.52 -22.53 -19.24
C PHE A 80 8.04 -22.67 -19.63
N PHE A 81 7.43 -21.60 -20.13
CA PHE A 81 6.07 -21.64 -20.67
C PHE A 81 5.97 -22.61 -21.86
N VAL A 82 6.88 -22.53 -22.83
CA VAL A 82 6.87 -23.41 -24.01
C VAL A 82 7.03 -24.87 -23.59
N GLY A 83 7.96 -25.17 -22.68
CA GLY A 83 8.17 -26.52 -22.15
C GLY A 83 6.94 -27.09 -21.44
N LEU A 84 6.26 -26.28 -20.62
CA LEU A 84 5.01 -26.68 -19.96
C LEU A 84 3.87 -26.92 -20.97
N CYS A 85 3.76 -26.07 -22.00
CA CYS A 85 2.77 -26.27 -23.07
C CYS A 85 3.02 -27.60 -23.81
N GLN A 86 4.28 -27.87 -24.18
CA GLN A 86 4.66 -29.12 -24.84
C GLN A 86 4.37 -30.35 -23.97
N ALA A 87 4.61 -30.27 -22.65
CA ALA A 87 4.32 -31.35 -21.71
C ALA A 87 2.82 -31.73 -21.69
N VAL A 88 1.92 -30.78 -21.92
CA VAL A 88 0.47 -31.02 -22.06
C VAL A 88 0.00 -31.16 -23.51
N ARG A 89 0.94 -31.30 -24.46
CA ARG A 89 0.69 -31.44 -25.92
C ARG A 89 -0.05 -30.27 -26.56
N ILE A 90 0.18 -29.07 -26.04
CA ILE A 90 -0.27 -27.82 -26.65
C ILE A 90 0.95 -27.12 -27.24
N ASP A 91 0.89 -26.74 -28.51
CA ASP A 91 1.89 -25.81 -29.06
C ASP A 91 1.49 -24.39 -28.66
N GLY A 92 2.15 -23.85 -27.63
CA GLY A 92 1.87 -22.52 -27.09
C GLY A 92 2.16 -21.38 -28.06
N LEU A 93 3.00 -21.58 -29.08
CA LEU A 93 3.43 -20.53 -30.01
C LEU A 93 2.62 -20.50 -31.31
N VAL A 94 1.92 -21.59 -31.62
CA VAL A 94 1.03 -21.67 -32.81
C VAL A 94 -0.25 -20.88 -32.57
N LYS A 95 -0.24 -19.65 -33.10
CA LYS A 95 -1.36 -18.73 -33.06
C LYS A 95 -2.58 -19.30 -33.80
N GLN A 96 -3.76 -19.18 -33.20
CA GLN A 96 -5.01 -19.62 -33.84
C GLN A 96 -5.44 -18.62 -34.94
N VAL A 97 -5.19 -17.34 -34.70
CA VAL A 97 -5.38 -16.23 -35.66
C VAL A 97 -4.14 -15.34 -35.66
N LEU A 98 -3.84 -14.69 -36.79
CA LEU A 98 -2.63 -13.87 -36.97
C LEU A 98 -2.45 -12.78 -35.89
N SER A 99 -3.55 -12.23 -35.38
CA SER A 99 -3.58 -11.19 -34.36
C SER A 99 -3.26 -11.68 -32.95
N ASP A 100 -3.15 -13.00 -32.73
CA ASP A 100 -2.95 -13.56 -31.40
C ASP A 100 -1.55 -13.30 -30.91
N ASP A 101 -1.39 -13.13 -29.60
CA ASP A 101 -0.05 -13.04 -29.02
C ASP A 101 0.57 -14.45 -28.89
N TYR A 102 -0.27 -15.48 -28.63
CA TYR A 102 0.11 -16.88 -28.50
C TYR A 102 -1.13 -17.80 -28.68
N ASN A 103 -0.97 -19.12 -28.57
CA ASN A 103 -2.09 -20.06 -28.62
C ASN A 103 -2.96 -19.97 -27.35
N TYR A 104 -4.18 -19.41 -27.44
CA TYR A 104 -5.07 -19.29 -26.28
C TYR A 104 -5.57 -20.62 -25.69
N ALA A 105 -5.31 -21.77 -26.33
CA ALA A 105 -5.46 -23.07 -25.66
C ALA A 105 -4.52 -23.23 -24.46
N ALA A 106 -3.38 -22.52 -24.46
CA ALA A 106 -2.42 -22.47 -23.35
C ALA A 106 -2.70 -21.34 -22.34
N TYR A 107 -3.87 -20.71 -22.38
CA TYR A 107 -4.18 -19.53 -21.56
C TYR A 107 -4.00 -19.78 -20.05
N ASP A 108 -4.48 -20.92 -19.53
CA ASP A 108 -4.39 -21.21 -18.10
C ASP A 108 -2.94 -21.39 -17.64
N ILE A 109 -2.08 -21.94 -18.51
CA ILE A 109 -0.64 -22.03 -18.27
C ILE A 109 -0.03 -20.63 -18.28
N ALA A 110 -0.42 -19.79 -19.24
CA ALA A 110 0.04 -18.40 -19.30
C ALA A 110 -0.40 -17.57 -18.09
N ASP A 111 -1.62 -17.75 -17.58
CA ASP A 111 -2.15 -17.08 -16.38
C ASP A 111 -1.40 -17.54 -15.13
N ALA A 112 -1.20 -18.86 -14.96
CA ALA A 112 -0.46 -19.43 -13.83
C ALA A 112 0.99 -18.94 -13.75
N LEU A 113 1.57 -18.54 -14.89
CA LEU A 113 2.94 -18.02 -14.97
C LEU A 113 2.99 -16.48 -15.01
N PHE A 114 1.86 -15.78 -14.96
CA PHE A 114 1.78 -14.32 -15.14
C PHE A 114 2.33 -13.84 -16.50
N LEU A 115 2.31 -14.71 -17.51
CA LEU A 115 2.77 -14.41 -18.86
C LEU A 115 1.81 -13.45 -19.57
N ASN A 116 0.52 -13.53 -19.26
CA ASN A 116 -0.50 -12.63 -19.81
C ASN A 116 -0.17 -11.18 -19.47
N GLU A 117 0.10 -10.92 -18.20
CA GLU A 117 0.40 -9.60 -17.67
C GLU A 117 1.80 -9.16 -18.08
N ARG A 118 2.76 -10.09 -18.16
CA ARG A 118 4.08 -9.82 -18.74
C ARG A 118 3.95 -9.27 -20.16
N ASN A 119 3.14 -9.90 -21.01
CA ASN A 119 2.92 -9.44 -22.38
C ASN A 119 2.24 -8.06 -22.40
N GLY A 120 1.26 -7.82 -21.52
CA GLY A 120 0.63 -6.50 -21.36
C GLY A 120 1.64 -5.40 -20.98
N VAL A 121 2.47 -5.65 -19.97
CA VAL A 121 3.51 -4.71 -19.54
C VAL A 121 4.58 -4.54 -20.62
N TYR A 122 4.95 -5.61 -21.33
CA TYR A 122 5.91 -5.54 -22.43
C TYR A 122 5.44 -4.57 -23.50
N VAL A 123 4.18 -4.64 -23.94
CA VAL A 123 3.62 -3.70 -24.93
C VAL A 123 3.81 -2.25 -24.50
N PHE A 124 3.54 -1.94 -23.23
CA PHE A 124 3.75 -0.61 -22.70
C PHE A 124 5.24 -0.21 -22.73
N THR A 125 6.16 -1.07 -22.27
CA THR A 125 7.60 -0.77 -22.25
C THR A 125 8.25 -0.72 -23.64
N ALA A 126 7.70 -1.45 -24.61
CA ALA A 126 8.15 -1.47 -26.00
C ALA A 126 7.81 -0.15 -26.71
N ASN A 127 6.61 0.38 -26.44
CA ASN A 127 6.15 1.65 -27.00
C ASN A 127 6.73 2.83 -26.21
N VAL A 128 7.85 3.37 -26.69
CA VAL A 128 8.51 4.54 -26.07
C VAL A 128 7.70 5.80 -26.39
N GLY A 129 6.76 6.14 -25.52
CA GLY A 129 5.97 7.37 -25.60
C GLY A 129 4.54 7.18 -25.11
N LEU A 130 3.94 8.26 -24.59
CA LEU A 130 2.51 8.36 -24.30
C LEU A 130 1.72 8.46 -25.63
N ARG A 131 1.79 7.43 -26.49
CA ARG A 131 1.10 7.38 -27.80
C ARG A 131 -0.17 6.54 -27.70
N ASP A 132 -1.08 6.77 -28.66
CA ASP A 132 -2.44 6.24 -28.86
C ASP A 132 -2.55 4.70 -28.92
N ALA A 133 -2.02 3.98 -27.93
CA ALA A 133 -2.15 2.53 -27.87
C ALA A 133 -3.64 2.12 -27.80
N ASN A 134 -4.50 2.95 -27.23
CA ASN A 134 -5.90 2.62 -27.00
C ASN A 134 -6.78 2.73 -28.25
N ASP A 135 -6.35 3.42 -29.32
CA ASP A 135 -7.04 3.35 -30.62
C ASP A 135 -6.97 1.93 -31.21
N LYS A 136 -5.88 1.21 -30.92
CA LYS A 136 -5.66 -0.15 -31.39
C LYS A 136 -6.33 -1.22 -30.53
N TRP A 137 -6.40 -1.00 -29.21
CA TRP A 137 -6.85 -2.02 -28.24
C TRP A 137 -8.19 -1.69 -27.58
N GLY A 138 -8.77 -0.53 -27.85
CA GLY A 138 -10.03 -0.05 -27.25
C GLY A 138 -9.83 0.58 -25.87
N TRP A 139 -10.94 0.79 -25.18
CA TRP A 139 -10.98 1.38 -23.84
C TRP A 139 -11.66 0.45 -22.83
N PHE A 140 -11.23 0.50 -21.56
CA PHE A 140 -11.86 -0.21 -20.47
C PHE A 140 -13.20 0.41 -20.12
N ASP A 141 -14.26 -0.40 -20.22
CA ASP A 141 -15.61 -0.03 -19.84
C ASP A 141 -15.93 -0.49 -18.41
N GLU A 142 -16.12 0.48 -17.49
CA GLU A 142 -16.52 0.23 -16.10
C GLU A 142 -17.87 -0.50 -15.99
N ARG A 143 -18.70 -0.49 -17.05
CA ARG A 143 -20.01 -1.15 -17.10
C ARG A 143 -19.94 -2.59 -17.63
N SER A 144 -18.79 -3.04 -18.10
CA SER A 144 -18.57 -4.41 -18.57
C SER A 144 -18.40 -5.37 -17.38
N VAL A 145 -19.45 -5.51 -16.56
CA VAL A 145 -19.44 -6.25 -15.29
C VAL A 145 -19.48 -7.80 -15.50
N GLY A 146 -19.71 -8.26 -16.73
CA GLY A 146 -19.79 -9.69 -17.04
C GLY A 146 -18.42 -10.40 -17.03
N ALA A 147 -18.43 -11.68 -16.65
CA ALA A 147 -17.31 -12.57 -16.93
C ALA A 147 -17.12 -12.65 -18.46
N PRO A 148 -15.88 -12.60 -18.97
CA PRO A 148 -15.60 -12.72 -20.40
C PRO A 148 -16.08 -14.10 -20.91
N LEU A 149 -16.55 -14.17 -22.15
CA LEU A 149 -17.11 -15.40 -22.73
C LEU A 149 -16.01 -16.36 -23.20
N SER A 150 -14.77 -15.85 -23.39
CA SER A 150 -13.60 -16.67 -23.74
C SER A 150 -12.28 -16.13 -23.16
N ASN A 151 -11.27 -17.00 -23.10
CA ASN A 151 -9.90 -16.65 -22.69
C ASN A 151 -9.29 -15.53 -23.56
N ARG A 152 -9.61 -15.53 -24.85
CA ARG A 152 -9.21 -14.49 -25.80
C ARG A 152 -9.80 -13.13 -25.44
N GLU A 153 -11.09 -13.08 -25.12
CA GLU A 153 -11.75 -11.84 -24.69
C GLU A 153 -11.23 -11.37 -23.34
N LYS A 154 -11.02 -12.29 -22.39
CA LYS A 154 -10.38 -11.97 -21.09
C LYS A 154 -9.02 -11.33 -21.30
N TYR A 155 -8.15 -11.99 -22.07
CA TYR A 155 -6.82 -11.50 -22.38
C TYR A 155 -6.85 -10.12 -23.03
N SER A 156 -7.72 -9.93 -24.02
CA SER A 156 -7.86 -8.65 -24.70
C SER A 156 -8.30 -7.55 -23.73
N ARG A 157 -9.30 -7.81 -22.88
CA ARG A 157 -9.78 -6.85 -21.87
C ARG A 157 -8.68 -6.50 -20.87
N ASP A 158 -8.00 -7.51 -20.33
CA ASP A 158 -6.92 -7.34 -19.36
C ASP A 158 -5.77 -6.53 -19.96
N LYS A 159 -5.38 -6.83 -21.21
CA LYS A 159 -4.34 -6.09 -21.94
C LYS A 159 -4.71 -4.62 -22.14
N THR A 160 -5.93 -4.32 -22.59
CA THR A 160 -6.43 -2.95 -22.76
C THR A 160 -6.45 -2.20 -21.44
N THR A 161 -6.97 -2.82 -20.38
CA THR A 161 -7.01 -2.26 -19.03
C THR A 161 -5.62 -1.93 -18.51
N LEU A 162 -4.65 -2.82 -18.72
CA LEU A 162 -3.26 -2.59 -18.34
C LEU A 162 -2.62 -1.45 -19.14
N GLN A 163 -2.92 -1.30 -20.44
CA GLN A 163 -2.38 -0.17 -21.21
C GLN A 163 -2.85 1.18 -20.64
N GLU A 164 -4.13 1.29 -20.29
CA GLU A 164 -4.68 2.50 -19.68
C GLU A 164 -4.02 2.85 -18.35
N VAL A 165 -4.01 1.91 -17.39
CA VAL A 165 -3.47 2.22 -16.06
C VAL A 165 -1.97 2.51 -16.12
N LEU A 166 -1.20 1.82 -16.96
CA LEU A 166 0.24 2.05 -17.07
C LEU A 166 0.55 3.45 -17.61
N GLN A 167 -0.28 3.97 -18.52
CA GLN A 167 -0.19 5.36 -18.98
C GLN A 167 -0.54 6.34 -17.87
N ASP A 168 -1.62 6.10 -17.12
CA ASP A 168 -2.02 6.92 -15.97
C ASP A 168 -0.92 6.98 -14.91
N LEU A 169 -0.26 5.86 -14.60
CA LEU A 169 0.83 5.80 -13.61
C LEU A 169 2.04 6.64 -14.01
N VAL A 170 2.34 6.77 -15.31
CA VAL A 170 3.35 7.71 -15.81
C VAL A 170 2.91 9.15 -15.59
N LEU A 171 1.64 9.46 -15.79
CA LEU A 171 1.10 10.80 -15.59
C LEU A 171 1.07 11.20 -14.10
N VAL A 172 0.75 10.27 -13.20
CA VAL A 172 0.78 10.50 -11.74
C VAL A 172 2.15 11.03 -11.28
N ARG A 173 3.24 10.57 -11.91
CA ARG A 173 4.60 11.09 -11.65
C ARG A 173 4.69 12.59 -11.82
N PHE A 174 4.09 13.14 -12.88
CA PHE A 174 4.15 14.58 -13.18
C PHE A 174 3.25 15.40 -12.24
N CYS A 175 2.26 14.77 -11.61
CA CYS A 175 1.36 15.43 -10.67
C CYS A 175 1.89 15.51 -9.22
N GLY A 176 2.90 14.70 -8.88
CA GLY A 176 3.51 14.69 -7.54
C GLY A 176 2.55 14.23 -6.45
N GLY A 177 2.36 12.92 -6.29
CA GLY A 177 1.59 12.32 -5.19
C GLY A 177 2.42 12.13 -3.90
N PRO A 178 1.80 12.12 -2.71
CA PRO A 178 2.51 11.88 -1.45
C PRO A 178 2.83 10.40 -1.21
N ILE A 179 2.21 9.50 -1.98
CA ILE A 179 2.43 8.05 -1.92
C ILE A 179 2.87 7.54 -3.29
N GLU A 180 3.72 6.51 -3.26
CA GLU A 180 4.16 5.78 -4.45
C GLU A 180 4.00 4.29 -4.15
N ASP A 181 3.10 3.60 -4.87
CA ASP A 181 2.90 2.16 -4.68
C ASP A 181 3.93 1.32 -5.47
N ALA A 182 4.06 0.04 -5.14
CA ALA A 182 5.02 -0.86 -5.77
C ALA A 182 4.75 -1.07 -7.26
N PHE A 183 3.47 -1.07 -7.68
CA PHE A 183 3.07 -1.18 -9.07
C PHE A 183 3.44 0.09 -9.85
N GLN A 184 3.22 1.28 -9.29
CA GLN A 184 3.62 2.58 -9.83
C GLN A 184 5.14 2.70 -10.00
N ARG A 185 5.93 2.15 -9.07
CA ARG A 185 7.40 2.16 -9.14
C ARG A 185 7.96 1.30 -10.29
N GLY A 186 7.27 0.24 -10.68
CA GLY A 186 7.77 -0.73 -11.66
C GLY A 186 8.03 -0.17 -13.05
N PRO A 187 7.02 0.43 -13.71
CA PRO A 187 7.17 1.06 -15.01
C PRO A 187 8.30 2.09 -15.05
N ARG A 188 8.50 2.84 -13.96
CA ARG A 188 9.60 3.81 -13.82
C ARG A 188 10.98 3.13 -13.92
N GLN A 189 11.14 2.01 -13.24
CA GLN A 189 12.42 1.31 -13.17
C GLN A 189 12.72 0.55 -14.47
N THR A 190 11.71 -0.03 -15.13
CA THR A 190 11.86 -0.71 -16.41
C THR A 190 12.13 0.27 -17.55
N GLN A 191 11.48 1.44 -17.57
CA GLN A 191 11.74 2.48 -18.56
C GLN A 191 13.13 3.12 -18.39
N LYS A 192 13.60 3.32 -17.15
CA LYS A 192 14.96 3.82 -16.87
C LYS A 192 16.05 2.82 -17.29
N ALA A 193 15.80 1.52 -17.16
CA ALA A 193 16.73 0.49 -17.64
C ALA A 193 16.90 0.55 -19.17
N LYS A 194 15.82 0.81 -19.92
CA LYS A 194 15.83 0.92 -21.39
C LYS A 194 16.59 2.15 -21.91
N SER A 195 16.70 3.23 -21.12
CA SER A 195 17.49 4.40 -21.50
C SER A 195 18.99 4.25 -21.21
N ILE A 196 19.39 3.17 -20.52
CA ILE A 196 20.78 2.91 -20.11
C ILE A 196 21.41 1.81 -20.98
N THR A 197 20.60 0.88 -21.52
CA THR A 197 21.05 -0.17 -22.44
C THR A 197 20.99 0.32 -23.90
N THR A 198 22.09 0.17 -24.63
CA THR A 198 22.35 0.54 -26.03
C THR A 198 21.31 0.04 -27.05
N ASP A 199 21.29 0.69 -28.22
CA ASP A 199 20.35 0.62 -29.38
C ASP A 199 20.01 -0.76 -30.00
N ASN A 200 20.34 -1.88 -29.37
CA ASN A 200 19.93 -3.19 -29.86
C ASN A 200 18.51 -3.53 -29.37
N GLU A 201 17.55 -3.64 -30.30
CA GLU A 201 16.16 -4.09 -30.03
C GLU A 201 16.07 -5.44 -29.30
N ARG A 202 17.14 -6.26 -29.33
CA ARG A 202 17.24 -7.54 -28.61
C ARG A 202 17.44 -7.39 -27.09
N ASP A 203 17.83 -6.20 -26.62
CA ASP A 203 18.13 -5.93 -25.21
C ASP A 203 17.03 -5.13 -24.50
N ALA A 204 15.83 -4.99 -25.11
CA ALA A 204 14.71 -4.34 -24.46
C ALA A 204 14.44 -5.02 -23.09
N PRO A 205 14.52 -4.30 -21.96
CA PRO A 205 14.40 -4.90 -20.64
C PRO A 205 12.98 -5.43 -20.50
N ALA A 206 12.84 -6.73 -20.65
CA ALA A 206 11.56 -7.36 -20.53
C ALA A 206 11.01 -7.20 -19.11
N ALA A 207 9.68 -7.11 -19.02
CA ALA A 207 9.00 -6.89 -17.76
C ALA A 207 9.40 -7.97 -16.74
N PRO A 208 9.95 -7.59 -15.57
CA PRO A 208 10.36 -8.54 -14.56
C PRO A 208 9.13 -9.23 -13.97
N ILE A 209 9.27 -10.49 -13.55
CA ILE A 209 8.16 -11.31 -13.03
C ILE A 209 7.39 -10.62 -11.90
N TRP A 210 8.10 -9.92 -11.00
CA TRP A 210 7.45 -9.18 -9.90
C TRP A 210 6.49 -8.09 -10.41
N LEU A 211 6.78 -7.47 -11.56
CA LEU A 211 5.92 -6.44 -12.16
C LEU A 211 4.72 -7.07 -12.86
N SER A 212 4.90 -8.24 -13.50
CA SER A 212 3.78 -9.05 -14.00
C SER A 212 2.84 -9.46 -12.87
N PHE A 213 3.40 -9.90 -11.74
CA PHE A 213 2.63 -10.20 -10.54
C PHE A 213 1.88 -8.97 -10.00
N ALA A 214 2.53 -7.81 -9.94
CA ALA A 214 1.88 -6.57 -9.55
C ALA A 214 0.73 -6.16 -10.49
N ALA A 215 0.91 -6.32 -11.80
CA ALA A 215 -0.13 -6.10 -12.80
C ALA A 215 -1.31 -7.07 -12.62
N GLN A 216 -1.04 -8.34 -12.30
CA GLN A 216 -2.08 -9.32 -12.00
C GLN A 216 -2.89 -8.92 -10.78
N LEU A 217 -2.22 -8.52 -9.69
CA LEU A 217 -2.90 -8.09 -8.47
C LEU A 217 -3.71 -6.81 -8.67
N TYR A 218 -3.26 -5.91 -9.54
CA TYR A 218 -4.06 -4.75 -9.96
C TYR A 218 -5.37 -5.20 -10.63
N LEU A 219 -5.30 -6.10 -11.62
CA LEU A 219 -6.48 -6.62 -12.32
C LEU A 219 -7.42 -7.38 -11.37
N ASP A 220 -6.88 -8.28 -10.54
CA ASP A 220 -7.65 -9.02 -9.55
C ASP A 220 -8.40 -8.06 -8.61
N THR A 221 -7.73 -7.00 -8.18
CA THR A 221 -8.33 -5.98 -7.33
C THR A 221 -9.44 -5.22 -8.06
N LEU A 222 -9.16 -4.75 -9.28
CA LEU A 222 -10.11 -3.99 -10.09
C LEU A 222 -11.40 -4.77 -10.32
N TYR A 223 -11.30 -6.09 -10.53
CA TYR A 223 -12.46 -6.95 -10.74
C TYR A 223 -13.13 -7.45 -9.46
N SER A 224 -12.42 -7.49 -8.33
CA SER A 224 -12.96 -7.98 -7.05
C SER A 224 -13.59 -6.88 -6.19
N VAL A 225 -13.19 -5.63 -6.39
CA VAL A 225 -13.65 -4.48 -5.61
C VAL A 225 -14.59 -3.64 -6.45
N GLN A 226 -15.71 -3.22 -5.85
CA GLN A 226 -16.63 -2.29 -6.50
C GLN A 226 -15.91 -1.02 -6.94
N ILE A 227 -15.97 -0.71 -8.24
CA ILE A 227 -15.36 0.48 -8.83
C ILE A 227 -15.82 1.74 -8.09
N GLY A 228 -14.87 2.58 -7.69
CA GLY A 228 -15.12 3.82 -6.94
C GLY A 228 -15.31 3.65 -5.42
N ALA A 229 -15.33 2.42 -4.88
CA ALA A 229 -15.44 2.21 -3.43
C ALA A 229 -14.22 2.77 -2.68
N GLY A 230 -13.01 2.45 -3.15
CA GLY A 230 -11.77 2.98 -2.56
C GLY A 230 -11.69 4.50 -2.61
N TRP A 231 -12.09 5.11 -3.73
CA TRP A 231 -12.17 6.56 -3.86
C TRP A 231 -13.13 7.19 -2.85
N SER A 232 -14.30 6.58 -2.69
CA SER A 232 -15.32 7.05 -1.74
C SER A 232 -14.85 6.95 -0.29
N GLU A 233 -14.10 5.91 0.07
CA GLU A 233 -13.46 5.79 1.39
C GLU A 233 -12.34 6.83 1.60
N MET A 234 -11.50 7.06 0.58
CA MET A 234 -10.45 8.06 0.60
C MET A 234 -11.01 9.46 0.88
N ARG A 235 -12.07 9.86 0.16
CA ARG A 235 -12.76 11.15 0.40
C ARG A 235 -13.37 11.26 1.78
N ARG A 236 -14.01 10.19 2.29
CA ARG A 236 -14.56 10.17 3.65
C ARG A 236 -13.47 10.34 4.71
N THR A 237 -12.32 9.70 4.51
CA THR A 237 -11.15 9.83 5.39
C THR A 237 -10.60 11.27 5.32
N ALA A 238 -10.40 11.82 4.12
CA ALA A 238 -9.95 13.19 3.93
C ALA A 238 -10.89 14.22 4.59
N ALA A 239 -12.21 14.08 4.41
CA ALA A 239 -13.20 14.96 5.03
C ALA A 239 -13.18 14.88 6.56
N THR A 240 -13.03 13.67 7.11
CA THR A 240 -12.95 13.46 8.57
C THR A 240 -11.71 14.10 9.16
N LEU A 241 -10.53 13.84 8.58
CA LEU A 241 -9.27 14.43 9.01
C LEU A 241 -9.24 15.95 8.78
N GLY A 242 -9.87 16.43 7.71
CA GLY A 242 -10.02 17.85 7.40
C GLY A 242 -10.82 18.62 8.46
N ARG A 243 -11.85 18.00 9.06
CA ARG A 243 -12.57 18.61 10.20
C ARG A 243 -11.65 18.75 11.41
N TYR A 244 -10.90 17.72 11.74
CA TYR A 244 -9.94 17.76 12.85
C TYR A 244 -8.87 18.83 12.67
N VAL A 245 -8.26 18.93 11.49
CA VAL A 245 -7.24 19.94 11.19
C VAL A 245 -7.82 21.36 11.25
N LYS A 246 -9.10 21.56 10.95
CA LYS A 246 -9.76 22.86 11.09
C LYS A 246 -9.99 23.22 12.55
N GLU A 247 -10.40 22.26 13.38
CA GLU A 247 -10.64 22.46 14.81
C GLU A 247 -9.34 22.64 15.61
N TYR A 248 -8.29 21.92 15.22
CA TYR A 248 -6.98 21.92 15.87
C TYR A 248 -5.86 22.27 14.87
N PRO A 249 -5.77 23.53 14.38
CA PRO A 249 -4.88 23.91 13.27
C PRO A 249 -3.38 23.77 13.56
N HIS A 250 -2.99 23.62 14.83
CA HIS A 250 -1.60 23.50 15.27
C HIS A 250 -1.19 22.08 15.68
N SER A 251 -2.12 21.12 15.72
CA SER A 251 -1.83 19.77 16.21
C SER A 251 -1.11 18.90 15.19
N CYS A 252 -1.34 19.10 13.88
CA CYS A 252 -0.80 18.26 12.82
C CYS A 252 -0.44 19.05 11.54
N PRO A 253 0.66 19.83 11.51
CA PRO A 253 1.02 20.67 10.35
C PRO A 253 1.29 19.86 9.07
N GLU A 254 1.89 18.68 9.17
CA GLU A 254 2.15 17.80 8.03
C GLU A 254 0.85 17.24 7.43
N LEU A 255 -0.08 16.78 8.29
CA LEU A 255 -1.39 16.32 7.85
C LEU A 255 -2.15 17.44 7.14
N LYS A 256 -2.09 18.67 7.67
CA LYS A 256 -2.69 19.85 7.04
C LYS A 256 -2.10 20.11 5.65
N ALA A 257 -0.77 20.07 5.51
CA ALA A 257 -0.10 20.27 4.23
C ALA A 257 -0.49 19.17 3.21
N MET A 258 -0.51 17.91 3.66
CA MET A 258 -0.91 16.76 2.85
C MET A 258 -2.36 16.87 2.36
N LEU A 259 -3.30 17.16 3.26
CA LEU A 259 -4.72 17.34 2.90
C LEU A 259 -4.92 18.52 1.95
N LYS A 260 -4.22 19.64 2.18
CA LYS A 260 -4.26 20.78 1.27
C LYS A 260 -3.77 20.40 -0.12
N HIS A 261 -2.63 19.72 -0.21
CA HIS A 261 -2.09 19.24 -1.48
C HIS A 261 -3.08 18.30 -2.19
N TYR A 262 -3.65 17.34 -1.47
CA TYR A 262 -4.69 16.45 -2.00
C TYR A 262 -5.91 17.22 -2.53
N THR A 263 -6.49 18.13 -1.74
CA THR A 263 -7.69 18.88 -2.14
C THR A 263 -7.41 19.80 -3.33
N ASP A 264 -6.31 20.54 -3.31
CA ASP A 264 -5.97 21.52 -4.35
C ASP A 264 -5.59 20.82 -5.67
N LYS A 265 -4.77 19.75 -5.60
CA LYS A 265 -4.20 19.11 -6.78
C LYS A 265 -5.01 17.96 -7.32
N TRP A 266 -5.65 17.15 -6.47
CA TRP A 266 -6.25 15.89 -6.89
C TRP A 266 -7.77 15.95 -6.85
N GLU A 267 -8.38 16.44 -5.77
CA GLU A 267 -9.83 16.48 -5.66
C GLU A 267 -10.45 17.60 -6.53
N SER A 268 -9.88 18.80 -6.51
CA SER A 268 -10.48 19.95 -7.21
C SER A 268 -10.12 20.01 -8.69
N ALA A 269 -8.92 19.56 -9.06
CA ALA A 269 -8.38 19.77 -10.39
C ALA A 269 -8.44 18.54 -11.30
N ASP A 270 -8.48 17.32 -10.76
CA ASP A 270 -8.34 16.05 -11.53
C ASP A 270 -7.31 16.15 -12.67
N PRO A 271 -6.01 16.26 -12.33
CA PRO A 271 -4.98 16.64 -13.28
C PRO A 271 -4.78 15.56 -14.34
N LEU A 272 -5.11 14.31 -14.03
CA LEU A 272 -5.03 13.20 -14.98
C LEU A 272 -6.11 13.32 -16.06
N ALA A 273 -7.36 13.60 -15.70
CA ALA A 273 -8.40 13.84 -16.69
C ALA A 273 -8.03 15.02 -17.59
N ASN A 274 -7.53 16.12 -17.01
CA ASN A 274 -7.11 17.30 -17.79
C ASN A 274 -5.92 17.01 -18.71
N MET A 275 -4.90 16.31 -18.23
CA MET A 275 -3.75 15.93 -19.05
C MET A 275 -4.11 14.90 -20.12
N SER A 276 -5.04 14.01 -19.82
CA SER A 276 -5.54 13.01 -20.78
C SER A 276 -6.30 13.71 -21.91
N LEU A 277 -7.24 14.61 -21.58
CA LEU A 277 -7.96 15.44 -22.56
C LEU A 277 -7.04 16.31 -23.43
N ALA A 278 -5.90 16.74 -22.90
CA ALA A 278 -4.94 17.58 -23.62
C ALA A 278 -3.94 16.78 -24.48
N ARG A 279 -3.79 15.47 -24.26
CA ARG A 279 -2.74 14.65 -24.90
C ARG A 279 -3.26 13.51 -25.76
N PHE A 280 -4.44 12.98 -25.46
CA PHE A 280 -5.05 11.87 -26.18
C PHE A 280 -6.35 12.37 -26.82
N ASP A 281 -6.63 11.95 -28.05
CA ASP A 281 -7.94 12.16 -28.66
C ASP A 281 -9.02 11.66 -27.68
N HIS A 282 -10.07 12.47 -27.48
CA HIS A 282 -11.02 12.30 -26.40
C HIS A 282 -11.48 10.85 -26.23
N ASN A 283 -11.11 10.20 -25.12
CA ASN A 283 -11.84 9.00 -24.69
C ASN A 283 -13.18 9.48 -24.10
N PRO A 284 -14.31 9.26 -24.80
CA PRO A 284 -15.61 9.69 -24.30
C PRO A 284 -16.06 8.90 -23.06
N LEU A 285 -15.37 7.80 -22.73
CA LEU A 285 -15.67 6.90 -21.63
C LEU A 285 -14.80 7.12 -20.38
N LEU A 286 -13.86 8.08 -20.38
CA LEU A 286 -13.02 8.37 -19.20
C LEU A 286 -13.86 9.10 -18.13
N PRO A 287 -14.25 8.45 -17.01
CA PRO A 287 -14.88 9.17 -15.93
C PRO A 287 -13.87 10.08 -15.22
N GLN A 288 -14.38 11.12 -14.55
CA GLN A 288 -13.56 11.90 -13.63
C GLN A 288 -12.97 10.99 -12.53
N TYR A 289 -11.75 11.29 -12.12
CA TYR A 289 -11.01 10.62 -11.07
C TYR A 289 -10.72 9.14 -11.39
N THR A 290 -10.55 8.79 -12.67
CA THR A 290 -10.35 7.42 -13.16
C THR A 290 -9.29 6.66 -12.37
N LEU A 291 -8.13 7.28 -12.12
CA LEU A 291 -7.07 6.67 -11.30
C LEU A 291 -7.60 6.17 -9.95
N PHE A 292 -8.27 7.03 -9.18
CA PHE A 292 -8.75 6.66 -7.85
C PHE A 292 -9.94 5.70 -7.91
N ARG A 293 -10.81 5.84 -8.92
CA ARG A 293 -11.97 4.96 -9.11
C ARG A 293 -11.55 3.53 -9.43
N ARG A 294 -10.50 3.36 -10.23
CA ARG A 294 -10.01 2.08 -10.74
C ARG A 294 -8.77 1.55 -10.00
N ASN A 295 -8.23 2.29 -9.04
CA ASN A 295 -7.10 1.86 -8.22
C ASN A 295 -7.41 1.98 -6.71
N PRO A 296 -8.20 1.05 -6.15
CA PRO A 296 -8.49 1.05 -4.73
C PRO A 296 -7.25 0.72 -3.88
N MET A 297 -6.23 0.04 -4.41
CA MET A 297 -4.97 -0.19 -3.68
C MET A 297 -4.28 1.12 -3.35
N TYR A 298 -4.14 2.02 -4.34
CA TYR A 298 -3.62 3.36 -4.14
C TYR A 298 -4.44 4.13 -3.09
N CYS A 299 -5.77 4.08 -3.18
CA CYS A 299 -6.66 4.73 -2.22
C CYS A 299 -6.44 4.22 -0.78
N GLY A 300 -6.29 2.91 -0.59
CA GLY A 300 -6.01 2.32 0.72
C GLY A 300 -4.63 2.68 1.26
N LEU A 301 -3.59 2.71 0.42
CA LEU A 301 -2.27 3.20 0.83
C LEU A 301 -2.32 4.68 1.25
N TRP A 302 -3.12 5.49 0.55
CA TRP A 302 -3.30 6.88 0.93
C TRP A 302 -4.02 7.00 2.27
N ASN A 303 -5.08 6.20 2.49
CA ASN A 303 -5.76 6.14 3.78
C ASN A 303 -4.81 5.72 4.90
N HIS A 304 -3.97 4.71 4.67
CA HIS A 304 -2.95 4.29 5.61
C HIS A 304 -2.00 5.45 5.94
N TYR A 305 -1.45 6.12 4.93
CA TYR A 305 -0.53 7.24 5.11
C TYR A 305 -1.17 8.40 5.88
N ALA A 306 -2.38 8.82 5.49
CA ALA A 306 -3.09 9.91 6.13
C ALA A 306 -3.44 9.60 7.60
N ARG A 307 -3.91 8.37 7.88
CA ARG A 307 -4.22 7.91 9.24
C ARG A 307 -2.96 7.79 10.07
N THR A 308 -1.85 7.30 9.52
CA THR A 308 -0.56 7.22 10.22
C THR A 308 -0.02 8.60 10.57
N LEU A 309 -0.07 9.58 9.64
CA LEU A 309 0.29 10.96 9.95
C LEU A 309 -0.57 11.54 11.08
N PHE A 310 -1.90 11.36 10.98
CA PHE A 310 -2.80 11.79 12.03
C PHE A 310 -2.45 11.14 13.37
N HIS A 311 -2.29 9.82 13.40
CA HIS A 311 -1.94 9.10 14.62
C HIS A 311 -0.59 9.55 15.17
N THR A 312 0.45 9.78 14.37
CA THR A 312 1.75 10.24 14.87
C THR A 312 1.64 11.63 15.52
N HIS A 313 0.96 12.56 14.87
CA HIS A 313 0.92 13.96 15.31
C HIS A 313 -0.15 14.23 16.37
N ALA A 314 -1.37 13.73 16.19
CA ALA A 314 -2.47 13.94 17.13
C ALA A 314 -2.19 13.28 18.48
N VAL A 315 -1.55 12.11 18.46
CA VAL A 315 -1.12 11.41 19.68
C VAL A 315 -0.04 12.20 20.41
N THR A 316 0.95 12.74 19.68
CA THR A 316 1.98 13.62 20.23
C THR A 316 1.35 14.88 20.84
N HIS A 317 0.40 15.50 20.14
CA HIS A 317 -0.35 16.65 20.64
C HIS A 317 -1.18 16.34 21.89
N ALA A 318 -1.81 15.17 21.97
CA ALA A 318 -2.56 14.74 23.16
C ALA A 318 -1.64 14.41 24.36
N ALA A 319 -0.42 13.93 24.10
CA ALA A 319 0.51 13.48 25.13
C ALA A 319 1.37 14.59 25.73
N ILE A 320 1.80 15.58 24.92
CA ILE A 320 2.71 16.66 25.34
C ILE A 320 2.16 17.49 26.52
N PRO A 321 0.86 17.84 26.62
CA PRO A 321 0.37 18.63 27.74
C PRO A 321 0.33 17.88 29.08
N ALA A 322 0.79 16.63 29.17
CA ALA A 322 0.55 15.71 30.29
C ALA A 322 -0.96 15.55 30.64
N GLY A 323 -1.87 16.14 29.86
CA GLY A 323 -3.30 16.21 30.13
C GLY A 323 -3.94 14.83 30.15
N VAL A 324 -3.62 13.97 29.17
CA VAL A 324 -4.07 12.57 29.18
C VAL A 324 -3.58 11.86 30.44
N MET A 325 -2.32 12.09 30.84
CA MET A 325 -1.75 11.44 32.01
C MET A 325 -2.45 11.87 33.32
N TYR A 326 -2.64 13.16 33.54
CA TYR A 326 -3.34 13.67 34.73
C TYR A 326 -4.81 13.26 34.73
N THR A 327 -5.45 13.23 33.55
CA THR A 327 -6.83 12.75 33.39
C THR A 327 -6.94 11.28 33.77
N THR A 328 -5.99 10.42 33.37
CA THR A 328 -5.95 9.02 33.79
C THR A 328 -5.77 8.86 35.29
N GLN A 329 -4.86 9.63 35.90
CA GLN A 329 -4.66 9.60 37.36
C GLN A 329 -5.92 10.01 38.12
N LEU A 330 -6.59 11.07 37.67
CA LEU A 330 -7.85 11.53 38.25
C LEU A 330 -8.97 10.50 38.05
N TYR A 331 -9.11 9.96 36.85
CA TYR A 331 -10.08 8.91 36.55
C TYR A 331 -9.88 7.68 37.45
N HIS A 332 -8.63 7.23 37.63
CA HIS A 332 -8.30 6.14 38.55
C HIS A 332 -8.72 6.43 39.99
N ALA A 333 -8.43 7.63 40.50
CA ALA A 333 -8.82 8.03 41.85
C ALA A 333 -10.35 8.04 42.00
N LEU A 334 -11.08 8.64 41.06
CA LEU A 334 -12.54 8.71 41.08
C LEU A 334 -13.19 7.32 41.00
N ARG A 335 -12.62 6.40 40.22
CA ARG A 335 -13.09 5.00 40.12
C ARG A 335 -12.86 4.25 41.43
N THR A 336 -11.67 4.37 42.01
CA THR A 336 -11.29 3.65 43.23
C THR A 336 -12.08 4.13 44.44
N GLU A 337 -12.35 5.43 44.53
CA GLU A 337 -13.15 6.04 45.60
C GLU A 337 -14.66 5.93 45.37
N ASN A 338 -15.10 5.20 44.34
CA ASN A 338 -16.52 5.06 43.95
C ASN A 338 -17.25 6.38 43.66
N LEU A 339 -16.51 7.42 43.25
CA LEU A 339 -17.06 8.73 42.87
C LEU A 339 -17.44 8.80 41.39
N HIS A 340 -17.03 7.81 40.59
CA HIS A 340 -17.39 7.70 39.18
C HIS A 340 -17.76 6.26 38.82
N ALA A 341 -19.07 6.00 38.66
CA ALA A 341 -19.58 4.65 38.43
C ALA A 341 -19.39 4.16 36.98
N GLN A 342 -19.32 5.07 36.00
CA GLN A 342 -19.20 4.70 34.59
C GLN A 342 -17.75 4.42 34.21
N GLU A 343 -17.52 3.48 33.31
CA GLU A 343 -16.22 3.30 32.68
C GLU A 343 -16.07 4.30 31.53
N TRP A 344 -14.86 4.83 31.33
CA TRP A 344 -14.52 5.59 30.13
C TRP A 344 -13.75 4.66 29.17
N PRO A 345 -14.41 4.05 28.17
CA PRO A 345 -13.82 2.96 27.39
C PRO A 345 -12.58 3.36 26.60
N ASP A 346 -12.56 4.57 26.04
CA ASP A 346 -11.41 5.09 25.29
C ASP A 346 -10.19 5.28 26.19
N LEU A 347 -10.39 5.89 27.36
CA LEU A 347 -9.32 6.10 28.34
C LEU A 347 -8.80 4.77 28.89
N GLN A 348 -9.68 3.80 29.12
CA GLN A 348 -9.30 2.46 29.54
C GLN A 348 -8.51 1.71 28.46
N THR A 349 -8.93 1.82 27.20
CA THR A 349 -8.22 1.24 26.06
C THR A 349 -6.81 1.81 25.95
N VAL A 350 -6.69 3.13 25.99
CA VAL A 350 -5.39 3.82 25.96
C VAL A 350 -4.55 3.42 27.18
N TRP A 351 -5.14 3.34 28.36
CA TRP A 351 -4.43 2.88 29.56
C TRP A 351 -3.90 1.46 29.39
N ASN A 352 -4.74 0.51 28.97
CA ASN A 352 -4.35 -0.89 28.77
C ASN A 352 -3.21 -1.03 27.75
N MET A 353 -3.21 -0.22 26.69
CA MET A 353 -2.13 -0.22 25.68
C MET A 353 -0.80 0.32 26.25
N GLN A 354 -0.86 1.32 27.12
CA GLN A 354 0.33 2.00 27.66
C GLN A 354 0.92 1.32 28.91
N GLY A 355 0.06 0.70 29.71
CA GLY A 355 0.39 0.12 31.02
C GLY A 355 0.54 1.15 32.14
N ASN A 356 0.46 0.70 33.39
CA ASN A 356 0.48 1.55 34.59
C ASN A 356 1.70 2.49 34.65
N ALA A 357 2.87 1.99 34.26
CA ALA A 357 4.11 2.75 34.31
C ALA A 357 4.11 4.00 33.42
N ALA A 358 3.21 4.12 32.45
CA ALA A 358 3.07 5.33 31.64
C ALA A 358 2.38 6.48 32.40
N TYR A 359 1.55 6.16 33.39
CA TYR A 359 0.71 7.12 34.11
C TYR A 359 1.13 7.34 35.56
N PHE A 360 1.65 6.30 36.21
CA PHE A 360 1.93 6.32 37.65
C PHE A 360 3.41 6.18 37.94
N VAL A 361 3.87 6.84 38.98
CA VAL A 361 5.19 6.56 39.59
C VAL A 361 5.03 5.35 40.51
N GLY A 362 5.43 4.17 40.02
CA GLY A 362 5.19 2.90 40.70
C GLY A 362 3.81 2.33 40.40
N ASP A 363 3.27 1.55 41.34
CA ASP A 363 1.93 0.96 41.23
C ASP A 363 0.82 2.01 41.36
N PRO A 364 -0.38 1.76 40.78
CA PRO A 364 -1.51 2.66 40.93
C PRO A 364 -1.87 2.89 42.41
N PRO A 365 -1.92 4.16 42.87
CA PRO A 365 -2.25 4.50 44.25
C PRO A 365 -3.68 4.08 44.63
N THR A 366 -3.94 3.85 45.93
CA THR A 366 -5.26 3.40 46.45
C THR A 366 -5.77 4.27 47.59
N THR A 367 -5.10 5.38 47.90
CA THR A 367 -5.48 6.29 48.99
C THR A 367 -5.33 7.74 48.55
N LEU A 368 -6.10 8.63 49.19
CA LEU A 368 -6.13 10.06 48.89
C LEU A 368 -4.75 10.74 48.95
N GLU A 369 -3.96 10.43 49.97
CA GLU A 369 -2.59 10.96 50.09
C GLU A 369 -1.67 10.40 48.98
N ALA A 370 -1.81 9.12 48.64
CA ALA A 370 -1.04 8.49 47.58
C ALA A 370 -1.39 9.05 46.19
N TYR A 371 -2.65 9.38 45.92
CA TYR A 371 -3.06 10.07 44.68
C TYR A 371 -2.33 11.40 44.54
N PHE A 372 -2.42 12.24 45.57
CA PHE A 372 -1.78 13.55 45.57
C PHE A 372 -0.25 13.46 45.44
N ARG A 373 0.37 12.50 46.13
CA ARG A 373 1.80 12.25 46.03
C ARG A 373 2.20 11.81 44.63
N ASN A 374 1.48 10.86 44.03
CA ASN A 374 1.77 10.37 42.68
C ASN A 374 1.66 11.50 41.64
N TYR A 375 0.58 12.28 41.70
CA TYR A 375 0.40 13.48 40.88
C TYR A 375 1.55 14.47 41.03
N SER A 376 1.93 14.80 42.27
CA SER A 376 3.02 15.73 42.56
C SER A 376 4.35 15.24 41.99
N LEU A 377 4.67 13.95 42.14
CA LEU A 377 5.87 13.33 41.60
C LEU A 377 5.89 13.39 40.07
N THR A 378 4.76 13.13 39.43
CA THR A 378 4.60 13.22 37.98
C THR A 378 4.83 14.64 37.46
N MET A 379 4.40 15.67 38.20
CA MET A 379 4.70 17.08 37.89
C MET A 379 6.16 17.51 38.18
N GLY A 380 7.06 16.57 38.53
CA GLY A 380 8.47 16.86 38.79
C GLY A 380 8.80 17.32 40.21
N THR A 381 7.88 17.15 41.16
CA THR A 381 8.16 17.37 42.59
C THR A 381 9.14 16.31 43.09
N SER A 382 10.18 16.71 43.82
CA SER A 382 11.18 15.76 44.32
C SER A 382 10.63 14.87 45.43
N VAL A 383 10.93 13.56 45.37
CA VAL A 383 10.66 12.59 46.46
C VAL A 383 11.19 13.05 47.83
N THR A 384 12.25 13.88 47.85
CA THR A 384 12.84 14.41 49.09
C THR A 384 11.94 15.36 49.86
N ASN A 385 10.87 15.88 49.24
CA ASN A 385 9.89 16.74 49.92
C ASN A 385 9.06 16.00 50.96
N TRP A 386 8.98 14.67 50.85
CA TRP A 386 8.28 13.79 51.79
C TRP A 386 9.24 13.01 52.71
N ALA A 387 10.54 13.36 52.74
CA ALA A 387 11.49 12.72 53.62
C ALA A 387 11.31 13.22 55.08
N PRO A 388 11.38 12.33 56.09
CA PRO A 388 11.17 12.70 57.50
C PRO A 388 12.08 13.82 58.00
N ASN A 389 13.33 13.89 57.49
CA ASN A 389 14.37 14.82 57.95
C ASN A 389 14.66 15.95 56.94
N LYS A 390 13.64 16.57 56.33
CA LYS A 390 13.88 17.63 55.34
C LYS A 390 14.48 18.89 55.99
N ARG A 391 15.61 19.37 55.46
CA ARG A 391 16.31 20.59 55.95
C ARG A 391 15.61 21.91 55.59
N SER A 392 14.73 21.93 54.59
CA SER A 392 14.02 23.14 54.13
C SER A 392 12.52 22.88 53.96
N LYS A 393 11.69 23.88 54.30
CA LYS A 393 10.23 23.80 54.12
C LYS A 393 9.79 24.07 52.67
N ALA A 394 10.62 24.72 51.86
CA ALA A 394 10.30 25.01 50.46
C ALA A 394 10.13 23.73 49.63
N VAL A 395 9.13 23.70 48.75
CA VAL A 395 8.89 22.58 47.84
C VAL A 395 9.98 22.57 46.78
N LYS A 396 10.75 21.48 46.71
CA LYS A 396 11.73 21.27 45.65
C LYS A 396 11.07 20.69 44.41
N THR A 397 11.06 21.44 43.32
CA THR A 397 10.64 20.99 42.00
C THR A 397 11.84 20.93 41.07
N ASN A 398 11.82 19.99 40.13
CA ASN A 398 12.78 19.93 39.04
C ASN A 398 12.03 19.61 37.76
N LYS A 399 12.07 20.53 36.79
CA LYS A 399 11.40 20.36 35.50
C LYS A 399 11.93 19.15 34.72
N ALA A 400 13.18 18.75 34.93
CA ALA A 400 13.74 17.52 34.34
C ALA A 400 13.12 16.23 34.92
N ASN A 401 12.48 16.32 36.09
CA ASN A 401 11.75 15.19 36.69
C ASN A 401 10.27 15.16 36.27
N GLU A 402 9.80 16.18 35.54
CA GLU A 402 8.45 16.18 34.99
C GLU A 402 8.33 15.02 34.01
N ARG A 403 7.32 14.18 34.23
CA ARG A 403 7.08 13.03 33.36
C ARG A 403 6.21 13.48 32.22
N LEU A 404 6.66 13.22 31.00
CA LEU A 404 5.84 13.32 29.81
C LEU A 404 5.43 11.92 29.39
N MET A 405 4.16 11.76 29.01
CA MET A 405 3.69 10.50 28.47
C MET A 405 4.34 10.28 27.11
N THR A 406 5.04 9.16 26.94
CA THR A 406 5.48 8.66 25.64
C THR A 406 4.61 7.48 25.28
N LEU A 407 3.95 7.51 24.11
CA LEU A 407 3.04 6.43 23.76
C LEU A 407 3.79 5.17 23.34
N LYS A 408 3.44 4.08 23.98
CA LYS A 408 3.84 2.72 23.64
C LYS A 408 2.75 2.12 22.75
N GLY A 409 3.03 2.04 21.46
CA GLY A 409 2.22 1.32 20.48
C GLY A 409 3.14 0.54 19.53
N PRO A 410 2.65 -0.53 18.87
CA PRO A 410 3.43 -1.32 17.91
C PRO A 410 4.06 -0.43 16.82
N THR A 411 3.29 0.54 16.32
CA THR A 411 3.72 1.54 15.33
C THR A 411 4.73 2.53 15.90
N PHE A 412 4.63 2.91 17.17
CA PHE A 412 5.54 3.88 17.79
C PHE A 412 6.94 3.30 18.08
N ARG A 413 7.03 2.01 18.44
CA ARG A 413 8.35 1.35 18.63
C ARG A 413 9.17 1.29 17.35
N TRP A 414 8.51 1.13 16.21
CA TRP A 414 9.15 1.16 14.89
C TRP A 414 9.61 2.57 14.52
N ILE A 415 8.77 3.59 14.74
CA ILE A 415 9.11 5.01 14.47
C ILE A 415 10.26 5.48 15.36
N ALA A 416 10.25 5.13 16.66
CA ALA A 416 11.32 5.48 17.60
C ALA A 416 12.66 4.78 17.30
N SER A 417 12.67 3.74 16.47
CA SER A 417 13.89 3.07 16.00
C SER A 417 14.45 3.66 14.70
N CYS A 418 13.72 4.58 14.07
CA CYS A 418 14.11 5.26 12.83
C CYS A 418 14.51 6.74 13.04
N ILE A 419 14.47 7.21 14.29
CA ILE A 419 15.05 8.48 14.76
C ILE A 419 16.29 8.11 15.57
#